data_AF-A0A430E084-F1
#
_entry.id   AF-A0A430E084-F1
#
_cell.length_a   1.000
_cell.length_b   1.000
_cell.length_c   1.000
_cell.angle_alpha   90.00
_cell.angle_beta   90.00
_cell.angle_gamma   90.00
#
_symmetry.space_group_name_H-M   'P 1'
#
loop_
_entity.id
_entity.type
_entity.pdbx_description
1 polymer ?
#
loop_
_entity_poly.entity_id
_entity_poly.type
_entity_poly.pdbx_seq_one_letter_code
_entity_poly.pdbx_strand_id
1 'polypeptide(L)' 'MADDAVTYRARAAAETANANAATLDNVRERCERAARAWGVMADRAERVSTQRMEREAATAAQRTAEG' A
#
# COMPACT_ATOMS: atom_id res chain seq x y z
N MET A 1 9.45 9.70 -5.15
CA MET A 1 9.48 8.56 -4.20
C MET A 1 8.44 7.58 -4.67
N ALA A 2 8.84 6.35 -5.00
CA ALA A 2 7.88 5.31 -5.29
C ALA A 2 7.08 5.10 -4.00
N ASP A 3 5.78 5.25 -4.10
CA ASP A 3 4.81 4.94 -3.06
C ASP A 3 5.08 3.53 -2.50
N ASP A 4 5.81 3.45 -1.39
CA ASP A 4 6.19 2.17 -0.80
C ASP A 4 4.99 1.61 -0.04
N ALA A 5 4.43 0.53 -0.58
CA ALA A 5 3.33 -0.21 0.01
C ALA A 5 3.57 -0.50 1.49
N VAL A 6 4.80 -0.85 1.89
CA VAL A 6 5.15 -1.15 3.28
C VAL A 6 4.96 0.09 4.17
N THR A 7 5.37 1.26 3.68
CA THR A 7 5.18 2.52 4.40
C THR A 7 3.70 2.85 4.58
N TYR A 8 2.88 2.62 3.55
CA TYR A 8 1.43 2.84 3.64
C TYR A 8 0.73 1.85 4.55
N ARG A 9 1.13 0.56 4.54
CA ARG A 9 0.64 -0.44 5.49
C ARG A 9 0.99 -0.05 6.93
N ALA A 10 2.24 0.39 7.17
CA ALA A 10 2.66 0.83 8.50
C ALA A 10 1.84 2.02 9.01
N ARG A 11 1.55 3.01 8.15
CA ARG A 11 0.67 4.14 8.50
C ARG A 11 -0.77 3.70 8.77
N ALA A 12 -1.33 2.82 7.95
CA ALA A 12 -2.66 2.28 8.18
C ALA A 12 -2.77 1.56 9.53
N ALA A 13 -1.75 0.77 9.89
CA ALA A 13 -1.68 0.08 11.17
C ALA A 13 -1.55 1.06 12.35
N ALA A 14 -0.72 2.09 12.22
CA ALA A 14 -0.58 3.13 13.24
C ALA A 14 -1.89 3.87 13.49
N GLU A 15 -2.61 4.26 12.43
CA GLU A 15 -3.91 4.92 12.59
C GLU A 15 -4.99 3.99 13.15
N THR A 16 -4.93 2.69 12.84
CA THR A 16 -5.81 1.70 13.47
C THR A 16 -5.54 1.58 14.97
N ALA A 17 -4.26 1.57 15.37
CA ALA A 17 -3.89 1.57 16.79
C ALA A 17 -4.35 2.87 17.49
N ASN A 18 -4.22 4.02 16.83
CA ASN A 18 -4.73 5.30 17.34
C ASN A 18 -6.26 5.28 17.51
N ALA A 19 -6.99 4.72 16.55
CA ALA A 19 -8.45 4.58 16.64
C ALA A 19 -8.85 3.70 17.84
N ASN A 20 -8.13 2.61 18.09
CA ASN A 20 -8.37 1.72 19.23
C ASN A 20 -8.04 2.38 20.57
N ALA A 21 -7.05 3.27 20.62
CA ALA A 21 -6.66 4.01 21.82
C ALA A 21 -7.51 5.26 22.06
N ALA A 22 -8.28 5.72 21.07
CA ALA A 22 -9.05 6.94 21.16
C ALA A 22 -10.24 6.77 22.12
N THR A 23 -10.36 7.71 23.06
CA THR A 23 -11.48 7.77 24.01
C THR A 23 -12.66 8.59 23.50
N LEU A 24 -12.45 9.37 22.43
CA LEU A 24 -13.47 10.20 21.79
C LEU A 24 -13.85 9.62 20.43
N ASP A 25 -15.14 9.52 20.17
CA ASP A 25 -15.68 8.93 18.95
C ASP A 25 -15.23 9.67 17.69
N ASN A 26 -15.23 11.00 17.72
CA ASN A 26 -14.79 11.82 16.59
C ASN A 26 -13.31 11.60 16.22
N VAL A 27 -12.46 11.32 17.21
CA VAL A 27 -11.05 11.00 17.00
C VAL A 27 -10.92 9.59 16.43
N ARG A 28 -11.65 8.63 16.99
CA ARG A 28 -11.70 7.25 16.48
C ARG A 28 -12.11 7.22 15.01
N GLU A 29 -13.22 7.85 14.66
CA GLU A 29 -13.72 7.91 13.28
C GLU A 29 -12.73 8.58 12.31
N ARG A 30 -12.05 9.64 12.76
CA ARG A 30 -11.00 10.28 11.95
C ARG A 30 -9.83 9.33 11.72
N CYS A 31 -9.34 8.66 12.75
CA CYS A 31 -8.25 7.69 12.64
C CYS A 31 -8.63 6.50 11.77
N GLU A 32 -9.85 5.96 11.90
CA GLU A 32 -10.33 4.89 11.01
C GLU A 32 -10.40 5.33 9.54
N ARG A 33 -10.87 6.55 9.25
CA ARG A 33 -10.87 7.08 7.89
C ARG A 33 -9.44 7.24 7.35
N ALA A 34 -8.51 7.69 8.18
CA ALA A 34 -7.10 7.77 7.80
C ALA A 34 -6.51 6.38 7.53
N ALA A 35 -6.76 5.41 8.40
CA ALA A 35 -6.34 4.02 8.21
C ALA A 35 -6.86 3.44 6.88
N ARG A 36 -8.14 3.66 6.56
CA ARG A 36 -8.73 3.25 5.28
C ARG A 36 -8.04 3.93 4.09
N ALA A 37 -7.79 5.23 4.15
CA ALA A 37 -7.12 5.96 3.07
C ALA A 37 -5.69 5.44 2.83
N TRP A 38 -4.93 5.21 3.90
CA TRP A 38 -3.61 4.60 3.80
C TRP A 38 -3.66 3.16 3.25
N GLY A 39 -4.66 2.37 3.64
CA GLY A 39 -4.89 1.03 3.11
C GLY A 39 -5.10 1.03 1.60
N VAL A 40 -5.97 1.91 1.08
CA VAL A 40 -6.21 2.04 -0.37
C VAL A 40 -4.94 2.42 -1.13
N MET A 41 -4.11 3.31 -0.57
CA MET A 41 -2.82 3.68 -1.16
C MET A 41 -1.84 2.50 -1.18
N ALA A 42 -1.80 1.71 -0.10
CA ALA A 42 -1.00 0.49 -0.05
C ALA A 42 -1.42 -0.53 -1.12
N ASP A 43 -2.72 -0.80 -1.24
CA ASP A 43 -3.24 -1.73 -2.24
C ASP A 43 -2.90 -1.26 -3.67
N ARG A 44 -2.98 0.05 -3.93
CA ARG A 44 -2.59 0.62 -5.22
C ARG A 44 -1.09 0.45 -5.48
N ALA A 45 -0.25 0.73 -4.49
CA ALA A 45 1.20 0.58 -4.58
C ALA A 45 1.60 -0.89 -4.86
N GLU A 46 0.99 -1.84 -4.16
CA GLU A 46 1.20 -3.28 -4.36
C GLU A 46 0.84 -3.68 -5.79
N ARG A 47 -0.33 -3.25 -6.28
CA ARG A 47 -0.75 -3.54 -7.67
C ARG A 47 0.23 -2.98 -8.70
N VAL A 48 0.75 -1.79 -8.49
CA VAL A 48 1.73 -1.18 -9.42
C VAL A 48 3.05 -1.95 -9.38
N SER A 49 3.50 -2.34 -8.19
CA SER A 49 4.71 -3.15 -8.00
C SER A 49 4.60 -4.51 -8.72
N THR A 50 3.50 -5.23 -8.52
CA THR A 50 3.24 -6.52 -9.18
C THR A 50 3.23 -6.38 -10.70
N GLN A 51 2.49 -5.39 -11.24
CA GLN A 51 2.46 -5.15 -12.69
C GLN A 51 3.83 -4.78 -13.26
N ARG A 52 4.69 -4.10 -12.47
CA ARG A 52 6.06 -3.80 -12.88
C ARG A 52 6.88 -5.09 -12.96
N MET A 53 6.81 -5.94 -11.94
CA MET A 53 7.52 -7.23 -11.93
C MET A 53 7.08 -8.14 -13.09
N GLU A 54 5.79 -8.21 -13.38
CA GLU A 54 5.24 -8.98 -14.51
C GLU A 54 5.78 -8.49 -15.85
N ARG A 55 5.80 -7.17 -16.08
CA ARG A 55 6.37 -6.58 -17.30
C ARG A 55 7.86 -6.82 -17.43
N GLU A 56 8.60 -6.72 -16.34
CA GLU A 56 10.04 -7.00 -16.32
C GLU A 56 10.33 -8.46 -16.64
N ALA A 57 9.57 -9.39 -16.08
CA ALA A 57 9.68 -10.82 -16.38
C ALA A 57 9.35 -11.14 -17.84
N ALA A 58 8.27 -10.57 -18.39
CA ALA A 58 7.89 -10.73 -19.79
C ALA A 58 8.97 -10.20 -20.74
N THR A 59 9.53 -9.03 -20.43
CA THR A 59 10.60 -8.43 -21.24
C THR A 59 11.89 -9.25 -21.17
N ALA A 60 12.24 -9.79 -20.00
CA ALA A 60 13.40 -10.66 -19.85
C ALA A 60 13.24 -11.96 -20.66
N ALA A 61 12.04 -12.56 -20.63
CA ALA A 61 11.73 -13.78 -21.40
C ALA A 61 11.84 -13.55 -22.93
N GLN A 62 11.38 -12.39 -23.43
CA GLN A 62 11.53 -12.01 -24.83
C GLN A 62 13.01 -11.89 -25.23
N ARG A 63 13.83 -11.21 -24.43
CA ARG A 63 15.27 -11.08 -24.71
C ARG A 63 16.00 -12.41 -24.75
N THR A 64 15.61 -13.38 -23.91
CA THR A 64 16.21 -14.72 -23.93
C THR A 64 15.73 -15.59 -25.09
N ALA A 65 14.60 -15.28 -25.72
CA ALA A 65 14.06 -16.04 -26.85
C ALA A 65 14.61 -15.55 -28.21
N GLU A 66 15.11 -14.32 -28.28
CA GLU A 66 15.63 -13.69 -29.49
C GLU A 66 17.17 -13.81 -29.65
N GLY A 67 17.87 -14.31 -28.63
CA GLY A 67 19.32 -14.53 -28.63
C GLY A 67 19.68 -16.01 -28.66
#